data_AF-A0A0M0K503-F1
#
_entry.id   AF-A0A0M0K503-F1
#
_cell.length_a   1.000
_cell.length_b   1.000
_cell.length_c   1.000
_cell.angle_alpha   90.00
_cell.angle_beta   90.00
_cell.angle_gamma   90.00
#
_symmetry.space_group_name_H-M   'P 1'
#
loop_
_entity.id
_entity.type
_entity.pdbx_description
1 polymer ?
#
loop_
_entity_poly.entity_id
_entity_poly.type
_entity_poly.pdbx_seq_one_letter_code
_entity_poly.pdbx_strand_id
1 'polypeptide(L)'
;MEAPAPINYRPFAVVDDGSCIIGGCRDSRFPQYNPLATYDNGSCPPPIPGCMNTAAANYQATATYQPINACIFAYPGCMSSTAFNYNPTANVNSGCVPRIPGCIDSRASNYQPGFNTPGPPACVFLGCINSKDARYSPIATINDGSCPNAPGCTDSTAANYNAVYNVQLAGSCTYGGCRTVGNPNYNARNTFAIPGSCAGAGRRLEEDAPGRRLQGPGCLDPTAATYSASATSHVQSMCAYVILGCIYIDAFNYMPAATAGNPQASSACIARVTGCMSPTALNYNSNANTGGTCTYAVNGCADSTATTFMAAATVHVQSLCAYSILGCTTPGARNFNPSATVNVPSLCAYDVSGCPDPTASNYVAGANVATACTYSVAVPGCMSPVAVN
;
A
#
# COMPACT_ATOMS: atom_id res chain seq x y z
N MET A 1 -3.97 57.15 -26.96
CA MET A 1 -3.76 56.34 -28.18
C MET A 1 -3.76 57.32 -29.34
N GLU A 2 -2.59 57.81 -29.72
CA GLU A 2 -2.46 58.56 -30.98
C GLU A 2 -2.55 57.56 -32.13
N ALA A 3 -3.40 57.86 -33.12
CA ALA A 3 -3.39 57.14 -34.39
C ALA A 3 -2.09 57.48 -35.14
N PRO A 4 -1.47 56.53 -35.86
CA PRO A 4 -0.29 56.82 -36.65
C PRO A 4 -0.63 57.89 -37.71
N ALA A 5 0.09 59.01 -37.68
CA ALA A 5 -0.15 60.12 -38.61
C ALA A 5 0.26 59.70 -40.05
N PRO A 6 -0.63 59.84 -41.06
CA PRO A 6 -0.26 59.57 -42.44
C PRO A 6 0.75 60.60 -42.95
N ILE A 7 1.77 60.13 -43.68
CA ILE A 7 2.91 60.99 -44.12
C ILE A 7 2.47 62.06 -45.14
N ASN A 8 1.30 61.88 -45.75
CA ASN A 8 0.65 62.87 -46.63
C ASN A 8 -0.62 63.51 -46.01
N TYR A 9 -0.71 63.58 -44.68
CA TYR A 9 -1.79 64.27 -43.96
C TYR A 9 -1.91 65.75 -44.37
N ARG A 10 -3.13 66.20 -44.72
CA ARG A 10 -3.44 67.60 -45.03
C ARG A 10 -4.47 68.13 -44.02
N PRO A 11 -4.14 69.12 -43.16
CA PRO A 11 -5.01 69.58 -42.08
C PRO A 11 -6.29 70.30 -42.51
N PHE A 12 -6.43 70.61 -43.81
CA PHE A 12 -7.57 71.29 -44.42
C PHE A 12 -8.39 70.40 -45.37
N ALA A 13 -8.09 69.09 -45.43
CA ALA A 13 -8.92 68.16 -46.19
C ALA A 13 -10.29 67.98 -45.50
N VAL A 14 -11.38 68.16 -46.25
CA VAL A 14 -12.77 67.96 -45.77
C VAL A 14 -13.41 66.67 -46.32
N VAL A 15 -12.72 65.96 -47.22
CA VAL A 15 -13.13 64.68 -47.82
C VAL A 15 -11.92 63.77 -47.86
N ASP A 16 -12.06 62.52 -47.36
CA ASP A 16 -11.06 61.46 -47.48
C ASP A 16 -11.23 60.75 -48.83
N ASP A 17 -10.23 60.85 -49.70
CA ASP A 17 -10.21 60.21 -51.03
C ASP A 17 -9.47 58.86 -51.04
N GLY A 18 -9.08 58.35 -49.87
CA GLY A 18 -8.34 57.10 -49.73
C GLY A 18 -6.88 57.18 -50.17
N SER A 19 -6.34 58.36 -50.48
CA SER A 19 -4.94 58.54 -50.91
C SER A 19 -3.92 58.52 -49.76
N CYS A 20 -4.37 58.36 -48.50
CA CYS A 20 -3.50 58.37 -47.32
C CYS A 20 -2.44 57.26 -47.34
N ILE A 21 -1.17 57.65 -47.22
CA ILE A 21 -0.03 56.75 -47.08
C ILE A 21 0.20 56.53 -45.59
N ILE A 22 -0.27 55.39 -45.10
CA ILE A 22 -0.15 54.99 -43.69
C ILE A 22 1.02 54.02 -43.61
N GLY A 23 2.08 54.44 -42.91
CA GLY A 23 3.20 53.56 -42.58
C GLY A 23 2.84 52.68 -41.39
N GLY A 24 3.24 51.42 -41.45
CA GLY A 24 3.10 50.50 -40.33
C GLY A 24 3.48 49.08 -40.70
N CYS A 25 3.44 48.20 -39.71
CA CYS A 25 3.72 46.79 -39.98
C CYS A 25 2.62 46.19 -40.86
N ARG A 26 2.97 45.66 -42.03
CA ARG A 26 2.00 45.02 -42.95
C ARG A 26 1.86 43.51 -42.74
N ASP A 27 2.68 42.94 -41.86
CA ASP A 27 2.68 41.50 -41.60
C ASP A 27 1.76 41.19 -40.42
N SER A 28 0.66 40.50 -40.73
CA SER A 28 -0.40 40.14 -39.78
C SER A 28 0.02 39.14 -38.70
N ARG A 29 1.23 38.58 -38.79
CA ARG A 29 1.80 37.69 -37.77
C ARG A 29 2.29 38.44 -36.53
N PHE A 30 2.48 39.76 -36.59
CA PHE A 30 2.99 40.55 -35.48
C PHE A 30 1.89 41.36 -34.77
N PRO A 31 2.00 41.59 -33.44
CA PRO A 31 1.07 42.44 -32.71
C PRO A 31 0.99 43.90 -33.21
N GLN A 32 2.06 44.41 -33.83
CA GLN A 32 2.14 45.76 -34.39
C GLN A 32 1.48 45.87 -35.78
N TYR A 33 0.88 44.78 -36.29
CA TYR A 33 0.20 44.77 -37.57
C TYR A 33 -0.84 45.90 -37.65
N ASN A 34 -0.69 46.73 -38.67
CA ASN A 34 -1.62 47.78 -39.00
C ASN A 34 -2.35 47.41 -40.30
N PRO A 35 -3.63 46.97 -40.24
CA PRO A 35 -4.39 46.61 -41.44
C PRO A 35 -4.63 47.79 -42.39
N LEU A 36 -4.43 49.02 -41.93
CA LEU A 36 -4.52 50.23 -42.75
C LEU A 36 -3.19 50.63 -43.37
N ALA A 37 -2.08 49.94 -43.06
CA ALA A 37 -0.77 50.28 -43.60
C ALA A 37 -0.68 50.00 -45.12
N THR A 38 -0.38 51.03 -45.88
CA THR A 38 -0.23 50.97 -47.34
C THR A 38 1.21 50.68 -47.77
N TYR A 39 2.18 50.82 -46.87
CA TYR A 39 3.58 50.39 -47.06
C TYR A 39 4.22 49.99 -45.71
N ASP A 40 5.26 49.15 -45.76
CA ASP A 40 6.02 48.76 -44.58
C ASP A 40 7.12 49.81 -44.32
N ASN A 41 7.02 50.47 -43.17
CA ASN A 41 7.96 51.50 -42.74
C ASN A 41 9.06 50.96 -41.82
N GLY A 42 9.24 49.63 -41.74
CA GLY A 42 10.18 48.98 -40.84
C GLY A 42 9.70 48.89 -39.39
N SER A 43 8.42 49.21 -39.12
CA SER A 43 7.83 49.04 -37.78
C SER A 43 7.54 47.58 -37.42
N CYS A 44 7.61 46.64 -38.37
CA CYS A 44 7.56 45.21 -38.05
C CYS A 44 8.84 44.77 -37.31
N PRO A 45 8.73 44.02 -36.21
CA PRO A 45 9.87 43.28 -35.67
C PRO A 45 10.47 42.32 -36.72
N PRO A 46 11.78 42.03 -36.67
CA PRO A 46 12.39 41.04 -37.55
C PRO A 46 11.70 39.68 -37.40
N PRO A 47 11.37 38.93 -38.48
CA PRO A 47 10.65 37.66 -38.38
C PRO A 47 11.56 36.54 -37.88
N ILE A 48 11.45 36.23 -36.60
CA ILE A 48 12.15 35.15 -35.90
C ILE A 48 11.07 34.19 -35.38
N PRO A 49 10.79 33.07 -36.09
CA PRO A 49 9.86 32.07 -35.58
C PRO A 49 10.43 31.40 -34.34
N GLY A 50 9.57 31.08 -33.37
CA GLY A 50 9.96 30.25 -32.24
C GLY A 50 8.85 30.16 -31.20
N CYS A 51 9.09 29.38 -30.15
CA CYS A 51 8.15 29.36 -29.04
C CYS A 51 8.35 30.61 -28.16
N MET A 52 7.29 31.39 -27.97
CA MET A 52 7.30 32.59 -27.13
C MET A 52 6.80 32.32 -25.70
N ASN A 53 6.29 31.11 -25.43
CA ASN A 53 5.80 30.72 -24.11
C ASN A 53 6.96 30.28 -23.20
N THR A 54 7.19 31.00 -22.11
CA THR A 54 8.24 30.75 -21.11
C THR A 54 8.08 29.43 -20.36
N ALA A 55 6.89 28.83 -20.36
CA ALA A 55 6.63 27.51 -19.77
C ALA A 55 6.97 26.34 -20.71
N ALA A 56 7.31 26.61 -21.98
CA ALA A 56 7.71 25.57 -22.91
C ALA A 56 9.19 25.19 -22.74
N ALA A 57 9.51 23.92 -22.95
CA ALA A 57 10.86 23.40 -22.88
C ALA A 57 11.79 24.00 -23.95
N ASN A 58 11.24 24.39 -25.10
CA ASN A 58 11.95 25.03 -26.20
C ASN A 58 11.67 26.55 -26.30
N TYR A 59 11.37 27.21 -25.17
CA TYR A 59 11.20 28.66 -25.15
C TYR A 59 12.40 29.38 -25.79
N GLN A 60 12.11 30.27 -26.74
CA GLN A 60 13.10 31.06 -27.45
C GLN A 60 12.84 32.55 -27.17
N ALA A 61 13.66 33.15 -26.30
CA ALA A 61 13.53 34.57 -25.93
C ALA A 61 13.68 35.54 -27.10
N THR A 62 14.35 35.14 -28.19
CA THR A 62 14.52 35.96 -29.40
C THR A 62 13.36 35.83 -30.39
N ALA A 63 12.38 34.96 -30.15
CA ALA A 63 11.26 34.76 -31.06
C ALA A 63 10.34 35.99 -31.08
N THR A 64 10.00 36.45 -32.28
CA THR A 64 9.15 37.62 -32.51
C THR A 64 7.75 37.26 -32.99
N TYR A 65 7.56 36.02 -33.45
CA TYR A 65 6.25 35.43 -33.69
C TYR A 65 6.27 33.92 -33.41
N GLN A 66 5.10 33.37 -33.07
CA GLN A 66 4.96 31.95 -32.72
C GLN A 66 4.18 31.18 -33.80
N PRO A 67 4.83 30.27 -34.55
CA PRO A 67 4.13 29.35 -35.44
C PRO A 67 3.17 28.42 -34.67
N ILE A 68 2.16 27.89 -35.37
CA ILE A 68 1.24 26.89 -34.80
C ILE A 68 2.05 25.66 -34.35
N ASN A 69 1.79 25.17 -33.14
CA ASN A 69 2.49 24.03 -32.52
C ASN A 69 4.02 24.20 -32.37
N ALA A 70 4.54 25.44 -32.34
CA ALA A 70 5.97 25.69 -32.13
C ALA A 70 6.45 25.40 -30.70
N CYS A 71 5.56 25.40 -29.70
CA CYS A 71 5.92 25.20 -28.30
C CYS A 71 5.82 23.72 -27.89
N ILE A 72 6.88 23.23 -27.25
CA ILE A 72 6.99 21.88 -26.69
C ILE A 72 6.81 21.99 -25.17
N PHE A 73 5.77 21.38 -24.62
CA PHE A 73 5.57 21.32 -23.18
C PHE A 73 6.04 19.97 -22.63
N ALA A 74 6.89 20.02 -21.60
CA ALA A 74 7.40 18.84 -20.92
C ALA A 74 6.72 18.70 -19.55
N TYR A 75 5.95 17.64 -19.37
CA TYR A 75 5.26 17.25 -18.14
C TYR A 75 6.02 16.09 -17.50
N PRO A 76 6.80 16.35 -16.42
CA PRO A 76 7.61 15.32 -15.79
C PRO A 76 6.77 14.31 -15.01
N GLY A 77 7.17 13.05 -15.10
CA GLY A 77 6.69 11.96 -14.27
C GLY A 77 7.15 10.61 -14.81
N CYS A 78 6.86 9.53 -14.10
CA CYS A 78 7.15 8.21 -14.66
C CYS A 78 6.09 7.86 -15.71
N MET A 79 6.53 7.56 -16.92
CA MET A 79 5.64 7.18 -18.04
C MET A 79 5.34 5.67 -18.09
N SER A 80 6.00 4.86 -17.26
CA SER A 80 5.79 3.42 -17.21
C SER A 80 4.60 3.04 -16.33
N SER A 81 3.57 2.41 -16.90
CA SER A 81 2.36 1.98 -16.18
C SER A 81 2.60 0.92 -15.10
N THR A 82 3.73 0.20 -15.17
CA THR A 82 4.10 -0.82 -14.19
C THR A 82 4.84 -0.23 -12.98
N ALA A 83 5.22 1.05 -13.02
CA ALA A 83 5.88 1.71 -11.91
C ALA A 83 4.91 2.03 -10.75
N PHE A 84 5.49 2.20 -9.57
CA PHE A 84 4.79 2.63 -8.36
C PHE A 84 4.32 4.09 -8.47
N ASN A 85 5.15 4.97 -9.04
CA ASN A 85 4.89 6.40 -9.22
C ASN A 85 4.45 6.75 -10.66
N TYR A 86 3.78 5.84 -11.36
CA TYR A 86 3.25 6.08 -12.70
C TYR A 86 2.39 7.35 -12.73
N ASN A 87 2.67 8.24 -13.68
CA ASN A 87 1.88 9.43 -13.94
C ASN A 87 1.32 9.39 -15.38
N PRO A 88 0.01 9.19 -15.57
CA PRO A 88 -0.60 9.11 -16.90
C PRO A 88 -0.58 10.43 -17.70
N THR A 89 -0.30 11.56 -17.04
CA THR A 89 -0.18 12.87 -17.73
C THR A 89 1.27 13.21 -18.11
N ALA A 90 2.24 12.39 -17.69
CA ALA A 90 3.65 12.64 -17.99
C ALA A 90 3.96 12.35 -19.46
N ASN A 91 4.77 13.22 -20.07
CA ASN A 91 5.33 13.01 -21.40
C ASN A 91 6.87 13.08 -21.43
N VAL A 92 7.50 13.31 -20.26
CA VAL A 92 8.94 13.16 -20.07
C VAL A 92 9.20 12.30 -18.84
N ASN A 93 10.06 11.29 -18.98
CA ASN A 93 10.30 10.34 -17.91
C ASN A 93 11.19 10.96 -16.83
N SER A 94 10.66 11.26 -15.65
CA SER A 94 11.44 11.93 -14.58
C SER A 94 11.94 10.97 -13.49
N GLY A 95 12.18 9.70 -13.84
CA GLY A 95 12.56 8.65 -12.90
C GLY A 95 11.37 7.82 -12.44
N CYS A 96 11.45 6.52 -12.72
CA CYS A 96 10.45 5.54 -12.33
C CYS A 96 10.90 4.77 -11.09
N VAL A 97 10.01 4.66 -10.12
CA VAL A 97 10.16 3.77 -8.95
C VAL A 97 9.46 2.45 -9.30
N PRO A 98 10.17 1.32 -9.44
CA PRO A 98 9.54 0.04 -9.68
C PRO A 98 8.71 -0.40 -8.46
N ARG A 99 7.73 -1.26 -8.72
CA ARG A 99 6.99 -1.95 -7.66
C ARG A 99 7.89 -3.03 -7.06
N ILE A 100 8.11 -2.95 -5.77
CA ILE A 100 8.86 -3.95 -5.01
C ILE A 100 7.83 -4.70 -4.14
N PRO A 101 7.39 -5.89 -4.58
CA PRO A 101 6.36 -6.64 -3.89
C PRO A 101 6.89 -7.24 -2.58
N GLY A 102 6.06 -7.21 -1.55
CA GLY A 102 6.31 -7.90 -0.29
C GLY A 102 5.34 -7.47 0.80
N CYS A 103 5.71 -7.74 2.06
CA CYS A 103 4.93 -7.29 3.20
C CYS A 103 5.23 -5.84 3.56
N ILE A 104 4.23 -4.97 3.43
CA ILE A 104 4.33 -3.55 3.77
C ILE A 104 3.74 -3.19 5.14
N ASP A 105 3.17 -4.16 5.86
CA ASP A 105 2.62 -3.95 7.21
C ASP A 105 3.72 -4.09 8.26
N SER A 106 4.06 -2.97 8.93
CA SER A 106 5.12 -2.91 9.96
C SER A 106 4.89 -3.82 11.17
N ARG A 107 3.67 -4.34 11.36
CA ARG A 107 3.34 -5.27 12.45
C ARG A 107 3.68 -6.73 12.11
N ALA A 108 4.02 -7.03 10.86
CA ALA A 108 4.33 -8.38 10.43
C ALA A 108 5.77 -8.78 10.78
N SER A 109 5.98 -10.06 11.09
CA SER A 109 7.30 -10.61 11.40
C SER A 109 8.28 -10.57 10.22
N ASN A 110 7.77 -10.53 8.98
CA ASN A 110 8.55 -10.45 7.75
C ASN A 110 8.47 -9.06 7.06
N TYR A 111 8.05 -8.02 7.79
CA TYR A 111 8.06 -6.65 7.28
C TYR A 111 9.47 -6.19 6.90
N GLN A 112 9.59 -5.49 5.77
CA GLN A 112 10.82 -4.77 5.42
C GLN A 112 10.50 -3.38 4.84
N PRO A 113 11.22 -2.31 5.27
CA PRO A 113 11.02 -0.95 4.79
C PRO A 113 11.24 -0.72 3.28
N GLY A 114 11.83 -1.68 2.54
CA GLY A 114 12.09 -1.56 1.10
C GLY A 114 10.94 -2.03 0.20
N PHE A 115 9.91 -2.69 0.73
CA PHE A 115 8.73 -3.06 -0.04
C PHE A 115 7.77 -1.87 -0.15
N ASN A 116 7.25 -1.61 -1.34
CA ASN A 116 6.33 -0.49 -1.59
C ASN A 116 4.97 -0.94 -2.16
N THR A 117 4.82 -2.24 -2.47
CA THR A 117 3.61 -2.78 -3.07
C THR A 117 3.25 -4.08 -2.34
N PRO A 118 1.98 -4.27 -1.90
CA PRO A 118 1.54 -5.55 -1.37
C PRO A 118 1.73 -6.65 -2.40
N GLY A 119 2.40 -7.74 -2.01
CA GLY A 119 2.68 -8.84 -2.91
C GLY A 119 3.37 -10.00 -2.19
N PRO A 120 3.76 -11.05 -2.92
CA PRO A 120 4.51 -12.14 -2.34
C PRO A 120 5.90 -11.67 -1.86
N PRO A 121 6.39 -12.15 -0.70
CA PRO A 121 5.67 -13.01 0.26
C PRO A 121 4.60 -12.22 1.04
N ALA A 122 3.47 -12.88 1.33
CA ALA A 122 2.43 -12.30 2.17
C ALA A 122 2.96 -11.96 3.58
N CYS A 123 2.30 -11.02 4.24
CA CYS A 123 2.63 -10.67 5.63
C CYS A 123 2.40 -11.86 6.57
N VAL A 124 3.42 -12.15 7.38
CA VAL A 124 3.38 -13.19 8.41
C VAL A 124 3.11 -12.53 9.76
N PHE A 125 2.04 -12.94 10.42
CA PHE A 125 1.71 -12.48 11.76
C PHE A 125 1.76 -13.68 12.70
N LEU A 126 2.77 -13.67 13.57
CA LEU A 126 2.91 -14.62 14.65
C LEU A 126 2.01 -14.20 15.83
N GLY A 127 1.32 -15.17 16.42
CA GLY A 127 0.51 -14.93 17.60
C GLY A 127 -0.47 -16.05 17.87
N CYS A 128 -1.30 -15.88 18.90
CA CYS A 128 -2.33 -16.85 19.23
C CYS A 128 -3.45 -16.87 18.20
N ILE A 129 -3.69 -18.03 17.59
CA ILE A 129 -4.80 -18.24 16.64
C ILE A 129 -6.04 -18.89 17.29
N ASN A 130 -5.95 -19.33 18.55
CA ASN A 130 -7.08 -19.92 19.25
C ASN A 130 -8.01 -18.83 19.80
N SER A 131 -9.18 -18.65 19.17
CA SER A 131 -10.18 -17.63 19.54
C SER A 131 -10.80 -17.83 20.92
N LYS A 132 -10.61 -18.99 21.56
CA LYS A 132 -11.05 -19.25 22.94
C LYS A 132 -10.02 -18.87 24.00
N ASP A 133 -8.80 -18.48 23.62
CA ASP A 133 -7.79 -17.98 24.56
C ASP A 133 -7.86 -16.46 24.69
N ALA A 134 -7.65 -15.94 25.90
CA ALA A 134 -7.68 -14.50 26.16
C ALA A 134 -6.59 -13.72 25.39
N ARG A 135 -5.52 -14.38 24.94
CA ARG A 135 -4.42 -13.78 24.16
C ARG A 135 -4.63 -13.88 22.65
N TYR A 136 -5.80 -14.34 22.20
CA TYR A 136 -6.14 -14.45 20.78
C TYR A 136 -5.83 -13.17 20.01
N SER A 137 -5.13 -13.31 18.89
CA SER A 137 -4.86 -12.24 17.96
C SER A 137 -5.61 -12.48 16.65
N PRO A 138 -6.60 -11.64 16.28
CA PRO A 138 -7.38 -11.83 15.07
C PRO A 138 -6.58 -11.61 13.77
N ILE A 139 -5.37 -11.03 13.88
CA ILE A 139 -4.46 -10.84 12.75
C ILE A 139 -3.43 -11.96 12.61
N ALA A 140 -3.27 -12.82 13.63
CA ALA A 140 -2.29 -13.89 13.60
C ALA A 140 -2.64 -14.91 12.52
N THR A 141 -1.68 -15.19 11.64
CA THR A 141 -1.81 -16.19 10.58
C THR A 141 -1.09 -17.49 10.93
N ILE A 142 -0.17 -17.44 11.90
CA ILE A 142 0.63 -18.58 12.35
C ILE A 142 0.67 -18.59 13.87
N ASN A 143 0.37 -19.75 14.48
CA ASN A 143 0.50 -19.94 15.92
C ASN A 143 1.97 -19.88 16.33
N ASP A 144 2.30 -19.01 17.29
CA ASP A 144 3.64 -18.87 17.87
C ASP A 144 3.76 -19.51 19.25
N GLY A 145 2.74 -20.25 19.69
CA GLY A 145 2.73 -20.86 21.02
C GLY A 145 2.43 -19.89 22.15
N SER A 146 2.14 -18.62 21.86
CA SER A 146 1.71 -17.65 22.88
C SER A 146 0.42 -18.06 23.59
N CYS A 147 -0.39 -18.95 23.00
CA CYS A 147 -1.51 -19.60 23.67
C CYS A 147 -1.45 -21.14 23.58
N PRO A 148 -0.87 -21.82 24.58
CA PRO A 148 -0.89 -23.26 24.67
C PRO A 148 -2.33 -23.80 24.71
N ASN A 149 -2.56 -24.92 24.04
CA ASN A 149 -3.83 -25.62 24.13
C ASN A 149 -4.02 -26.19 25.54
N ALA A 150 -5.17 -25.90 26.12
CA ALA A 150 -5.66 -26.45 27.37
C ALA A 150 -6.85 -27.39 27.07
N PRO A 151 -6.58 -28.68 26.76
CA PRO A 151 -7.62 -29.64 26.45
C PRO A 151 -8.41 -30.04 27.71
N GLY A 152 -9.73 -29.95 27.63
CA GLY A 152 -10.64 -30.37 28.69
C GLY A 152 -12.09 -30.17 28.30
N CYS A 153 -13.00 -30.09 29.27
CA CYS A 153 -14.41 -29.85 28.97
C CYS A 153 -14.69 -28.36 28.76
N THR A 154 -15.07 -27.99 27.54
CA THR A 154 -15.38 -26.60 27.14
C THR A 154 -16.87 -26.35 26.94
N ASP A 155 -17.72 -27.36 27.13
CA ASP A 155 -19.17 -27.22 27.05
C ASP A 155 -19.72 -26.71 28.38
N SER A 156 -20.30 -25.50 28.37
CA SER A 156 -20.90 -24.85 29.53
C SER A 156 -22.10 -25.59 30.14
N THR A 157 -22.64 -26.60 29.45
CA THR A 157 -23.75 -27.45 29.92
C THR A 157 -23.28 -28.70 30.65
N ALA A 158 -21.98 -29.01 30.63
CA ALA A 158 -21.42 -30.15 31.33
C ALA A 158 -21.26 -29.88 32.83
N ALA A 159 -21.39 -30.93 33.64
CA ALA A 159 -21.23 -30.85 35.08
C ALA A 159 -19.80 -30.43 35.48
N ASN A 160 -18.80 -30.86 34.71
CA ASN A 160 -17.38 -30.54 34.92
C ASN A 160 -16.83 -29.46 33.98
N TYR A 161 -17.69 -28.59 33.44
CA TYR A 161 -17.26 -27.44 32.65
C TYR A 161 -16.23 -26.59 33.41
N ASN A 162 -15.16 -26.19 32.72
CA ASN A 162 -14.24 -25.21 33.27
C ASN A 162 -13.71 -24.28 32.17
N ALA A 163 -13.83 -22.97 32.40
CA ALA A 163 -13.40 -21.93 31.48
C ALA A 163 -11.87 -21.86 31.28
N VAL A 164 -11.07 -22.55 32.10
CA VAL A 164 -9.62 -22.67 31.89
C VAL A 164 -9.27 -23.51 30.66
N TYR A 165 -10.18 -24.36 30.19
CA TYR A 165 -9.97 -25.16 28.99
C TYR A 165 -10.39 -24.39 27.74
N ASN A 166 -9.53 -24.38 26.72
CA ASN A 166 -9.73 -23.67 25.46
C ASN A 166 -9.83 -24.63 24.24
N VAL A 167 -9.69 -25.94 24.47
CA VAL A 167 -9.86 -27.00 23.47
C VAL A 167 -10.73 -28.10 24.04
N GLN A 168 -11.77 -28.51 23.30
CA GLN A 168 -12.62 -29.63 23.71
C GLN A 168 -11.87 -30.94 23.58
N LEU A 169 -11.59 -31.61 24.70
CA LEU A 169 -11.05 -32.97 24.70
C LEU A 169 -12.20 -33.97 24.51
N ALA A 170 -12.08 -34.89 23.56
CA ALA A 170 -13.12 -35.88 23.30
C ALA A 170 -13.36 -36.76 24.54
N GLY A 171 -14.62 -36.87 24.97
CA GLY A 171 -15.02 -37.65 26.14
C GLY A 171 -14.68 -37.00 27.50
N SER A 172 -14.16 -35.78 27.54
CA SER A 172 -13.79 -35.14 28.81
C SER A 172 -14.97 -34.57 29.59
N CYS A 173 -16.09 -34.26 28.93
CA CYS A 173 -17.25 -33.66 29.58
C CYS A 173 -18.15 -34.71 30.23
N THR A 174 -18.64 -34.40 31.44
CA THR A 174 -19.59 -35.24 32.16
C THR A 174 -20.99 -34.65 32.18
N TYR A 175 -21.99 -35.53 32.05
CA TYR A 175 -23.40 -35.18 32.00
C TYR A 175 -24.18 -36.13 32.90
N GLY A 176 -24.94 -35.58 33.84
CA GLY A 176 -25.80 -36.36 34.72
C GLY A 176 -27.21 -36.46 34.17
N GLY A 177 -27.80 -37.65 34.21
CA GLY A 177 -29.21 -37.81 33.82
C GLY A 177 -29.60 -39.27 33.65
N CYS A 178 -30.69 -39.53 32.91
CA CYS A 178 -31.15 -40.90 32.69
C CYS A 178 -30.25 -41.63 31.67
N ARG A 179 -29.73 -42.79 32.06
CA ARG A 179 -28.92 -43.68 31.20
C ARG A 179 -29.64 -44.96 30.78
N THR A 180 -30.89 -45.16 31.21
CA THR A 180 -31.65 -46.36 30.89
C THR A 180 -32.17 -46.29 29.45
N VAL A 181 -31.57 -47.07 28.56
CA VAL A 181 -32.00 -47.20 27.16
C VAL A 181 -33.48 -47.61 27.13
N GLY A 182 -34.27 -46.92 26.30
CA GLY A 182 -35.72 -47.14 26.19
C GLY A 182 -36.58 -46.30 27.14
N ASN A 183 -35.98 -45.52 28.05
CA ASN A 183 -36.71 -44.54 28.86
C ASN A 183 -36.96 -43.24 28.08
N PRO A 184 -38.12 -42.57 28.22
CA PRO A 184 -38.38 -41.28 27.54
C PRO A 184 -37.37 -40.16 27.87
N ASN A 185 -36.76 -40.19 29.06
CA ASN A 185 -35.77 -39.21 29.50
C ASN A 185 -34.32 -39.63 29.19
N TYR A 186 -34.12 -40.76 28.50
CA TYR A 186 -32.80 -41.26 28.14
C TYR A 186 -32.04 -40.24 27.28
N ASN A 187 -30.78 -39.99 27.63
CA ASN A 187 -29.86 -39.26 26.77
C ASN A 187 -28.52 -40.00 26.70
N ALA A 188 -28.11 -40.37 25.49
CA ALA A 188 -26.86 -41.08 25.22
C ALA A 188 -25.61 -40.29 25.64
N ARG A 189 -25.72 -38.96 25.78
CA ARG A 189 -24.65 -38.08 26.27
C ARG A 189 -24.38 -38.24 27.76
N ASN A 190 -25.34 -38.75 28.55
CA ASN A 190 -25.19 -38.88 29.99
C ASN A 190 -24.02 -39.82 30.33
N THR A 191 -23.10 -39.34 31.16
CA THR A 191 -21.91 -40.05 31.63
C THR A 191 -22.11 -40.69 33.01
N PHE A 192 -23.11 -40.26 33.77
CA PHE A 192 -23.51 -40.87 35.04
C PHE A 192 -25.02 -40.77 35.27
N ALA A 193 -25.55 -41.67 36.10
CA ALA A 193 -26.98 -41.73 36.39
C ALA A 193 -27.32 -40.83 37.58
N ILE A 194 -28.32 -39.95 37.43
CA ILE A 194 -28.90 -39.21 38.56
C ILE A 194 -30.13 -39.98 39.07
N PRO A 195 -30.20 -40.36 40.35
CA PRO A 195 -31.38 -41.00 40.93
C PRO A 195 -32.66 -40.18 40.67
N GLY A 196 -33.71 -40.84 40.18
CA GLY A 196 -34.96 -40.17 39.81
C GLY A 196 -34.98 -39.53 38.42
N SER A 197 -33.85 -39.37 37.73
CA SER A 197 -33.83 -38.76 36.38
C SER A 197 -34.52 -39.61 35.30
N CYS A 198 -34.61 -40.92 35.50
CA CYS A 198 -35.40 -41.83 34.65
C CYS A 198 -36.88 -41.94 35.08
N ALA A 199 -37.28 -41.34 36.20
CA ALA A 199 -38.68 -41.29 36.55
C ALA A 199 -39.35 -40.30 35.60
N GLY A 200 -40.34 -40.74 34.83
CA GLY A 200 -41.25 -39.81 34.18
C GLY A 200 -41.88 -38.90 35.23
N ALA A 201 -42.39 -37.73 34.82
CA ALA A 201 -42.92 -36.67 35.68
C ALA A 201 -44.12 -37.06 36.60
N GLY A 202 -44.35 -38.34 36.90
CA GLY A 202 -45.55 -38.86 37.54
C GLY A 202 -45.36 -39.94 38.61
N ARG A 203 -44.18 -40.15 39.21
CA ARG A 203 -44.10 -40.95 40.45
C ARG A 203 -43.45 -40.15 41.57
N ARG A 204 -44.30 -39.58 42.45
CA ARG A 204 -43.90 -39.22 43.81
C ARG A 204 -43.40 -40.51 44.46
N LEU A 205 -42.21 -40.46 45.04
CA LEU A 205 -41.76 -41.50 45.96
C LEU A 205 -42.74 -41.47 47.13
N GLU A 206 -43.63 -42.47 47.19
CA GLU A 206 -44.43 -42.70 48.38
C GLU A 206 -43.51 -43.06 49.56
N GLU A 207 -44.01 -42.63 50.69
CA GLU A 207 -43.44 -42.56 52.03
C GLU A 207 -43.13 -43.96 52.61
N ASP A 208 -42.10 -44.00 53.46
CA ASP A 208 -41.81 -45.01 54.49
C ASP A 208 -41.37 -46.44 54.10
N ALA A 209 -40.03 -46.60 54.04
CA ALA A 209 -39.37 -47.82 54.52
C ALA A 209 -38.44 -47.45 55.70
N PRO A 210 -38.74 -47.87 56.95
CA PRO A 210 -37.90 -47.57 58.10
C PRO A 210 -36.63 -48.44 58.04
N GLY A 211 -35.46 -47.79 57.98
CA GLY A 211 -34.15 -48.44 58.03
C GLY A 211 -33.17 -48.02 56.94
N ARG A 212 -33.58 -47.22 55.95
CA ARG A 212 -32.63 -46.66 54.98
C ARG A 212 -31.86 -45.54 55.67
N ARG A 213 -30.58 -45.77 56.01
CA ARG A 213 -29.66 -44.72 56.47
C ARG A 213 -29.89 -43.51 55.56
N LEU A 214 -30.34 -42.40 56.13
CA LEU A 214 -30.54 -41.10 55.45
C LEU A 214 -29.18 -40.62 54.95
N GLN A 215 -28.70 -41.21 53.87
CA GLN A 215 -27.54 -40.75 53.17
C GLN A 215 -27.96 -39.48 52.43
N GLY A 216 -27.46 -38.34 52.88
CA GLY A 216 -27.87 -37.02 52.44
C GLY A 216 -27.46 -36.67 51.00
N PRO A 217 -27.69 -35.41 50.59
CA PRO A 217 -27.24 -34.88 49.31
C PRO A 217 -25.73 -34.99 49.14
N GLY A 218 -25.28 -35.21 47.91
CA GLY A 218 -23.85 -35.24 47.59
C GLY A 218 -23.58 -35.25 46.09
N CYS A 219 -22.30 -35.38 45.74
CA CYS A 219 -21.90 -35.52 44.35
C CYS A 219 -21.96 -36.99 43.90
N LEU A 220 -22.71 -37.24 42.82
CA LEU A 220 -22.86 -38.56 42.20
C LEU A 220 -22.08 -38.72 40.89
N ASP A 221 -21.34 -37.69 40.48
CA ASP A 221 -20.45 -37.77 39.32
C ASP A 221 -19.15 -38.51 39.71
N PRO A 222 -18.84 -39.68 39.14
CA PRO A 222 -17.64 -40.44 39.46
C PRO A 222 -16.32 -39.73 39.13
N THR A 223 -16.37 -38.67 38.32
CA THR A 223 -15.18 -37.88 37.94
C THR A 223 -14.89 -36.72 38.89
N ALA A 224 -15.79 -36.44 39.84
CA ALA A 224 -15.56 -35.44 40.87
C ALA A 224 -14.69 -35.98 42.00
N ALA A 225 -13.80 -35.15 42.55
CA ALA A 225 -13.00 -35.48 43.74
C ALA A 225 -13.84 -35.69 45.00
N THR A 226 -15.04 -35.09 45.05
CA THR A 226 -16.00 -35.23 46.15
C THR A 226 -17.10 -36.27 45.86
N TYR A 227 -16.86 -37.15 44.87
CA TYR A 227 -17.77 -38.25 44.57
C TYR A 227 -18.07 -39.09 45.81
N SER A 228 -19.35 -39.34 46.05
CA SER A 228 -19.83 -40.22 47.12
C SER A 228 -20.77 -41.24 46.52
N ALA A 229 -20.30 -42.49 46.39
CA ALA A 229 -21.15 -43.62 46.02
C ALA A 229 -22.32 -43.84 47.00
N SER A 230 -22.17 -43.34 48.23
CA SER A 230 -23.22 -43.37 49.25
C SER A 230 -24.27 -42.26 49.12
N ALA A 231 -24.13 -41.25 48.25
CA ALA A 231 -25.13 -40.18 48.16
C ALA A 231 -26.46 -40.70 47.56
N THR A 232 -27.60 -40.19 48.02
CA THR A 232 -28.93 -40.61 47.49
C THR A 232 -29.56 -39.59 46.56
N SER A 233 -29.11 -38.34 46.60
CA SER A 233 -29.50 -37.28 45.68
C SER A 233 -28.26 -36.55 45.16
N HIS A 234 -28.28 -36.19 43.87
CA HIS A 234 -27.21 -35.44 43.24
C HIS A 234 -27.38 -33.94 43.50
N VAL A 235 -26.38 -33.30 44.08
CA VAL A 235 -26.32 -31.85 44.24
C VAL A 235 -25.06 -31.32 43.58
N GLN A 236 -25.22 -30.61 42.45
CA GLN A 236 -24.12 -30.14 41.62
C GLN A 236 -23.15 -29.22 42.38
N SER A 237 -23.64 -28.38 43.30
CA SER A 237 -22.79 -27.49 44.11
C SER A 237 -21.90 -28.23 45.13
N MET A 238 -22.13 -29.53 45.36
CA MET A 238 -21.29 -30.39 46.20
C MET A 238 -20.24 -31.16 45.38
N CYS A 239 -20.25 -31.03 44.04
CA CYS A 239 -19.24 -31.60 43.16
C CYS A 239 -18.03 -30.66 43.04
N ALA A 240 -16.85 -31.15 43.41
CA ALA A 240 -15.58 -30.50 43.15
C ALA A 240 -14.81 -31.32 42.11
N TYR A 241 -14.42 -30.69 41.01
CA TYR A 241 -13.66 -31.33 39.93
C TYR A 241 -12.20 -30.92 39.99
N VAL A 242 -11.31 -31.88 39.78
CA VAL A 242 -9.88 -31.59 39.62
C VAL A 242 -9.64 -30.93 38.27
N ILE A 243 -8.77 -29.92 38.25
CA ILE A 243 -8.33 -29.29 37.00
C ILE A 243 -7.11 -30.06 36.52
N LEU A 244 -7.23 -30.65 35.33
CA LEU A 244 -6.17 -31.37 34.65
C LEU A 244 -5.26 -30.38 33.95
N GLY A 245 -3.94 -30.52 34.12
CA GLY A 245 -2.98 -29.63 33.49
C GLY A 245 -1.58 -29.80 34.06
N CYS A 246 -0.58 -29.20 33.41
CA CYS A 246 0.78 -29.23 33.90
C CYS A 246 0.98 -28.19 35.01
N ILE A 247 1.53 -28.61 36.16
CA ILE A 247 1.81 -27.72 37.30
C ILE A 247 3.19 -27.07 37.26
N TYR A 248 4.08 -27.50 36.34
CA TYR A 248 5.43 -26.97 36.23
C TYR A 248 5.46 -25.68 35.40
N ILE A 249 5.94 -24.60 35.99
CA ILE A 249 5.99 -23.26 35.37
C ILE A 249 6.85 -23.20 34.09
N ASP A 250 7.84 -24.08 33.99
CA ASP A 250 8.76 -24.17 32.85
C ASP A 250 8.18 -24.98 31.67
N ALA A 251 7.04 -25.64 31.86
CA ALA A 251 6.35 -26.33 30.78
C ALA A 251 5.71 -25.33 29.79
N PHE A 252 5.59 -25.77 28.54
CA PHE A 252 4.85 -25.05 27.50
C PHE A 252 3.37 -24.96 27.86
N ASN A 253 2.76 -26.06 28.28
CA ASN A 253 1.35 -26.15 28.67
C ASN A 253 1.15 -25.99 30.19
N TYR A 254 1.95 -25.14 30.84
CA TYR A 254 1.77 -24.79 32.24
C TYR A 254 0.37 -24.22 32.49
N MET A 255 -0.29 -24.70 33.54
CA MET A 255 -1.61 -24.26 33.97
C MET A 255 -1.58 -23.92 35.47
N PRO A 256 -1.62 -22.63 35.84
CA PRO A 256 -1.63 -22.21 37.25
C PRO A 256 -2.80 -22.78 38.06
N ALA A 257 -3.93 -23.03 37.40
CA ALA A 257 -5.14 -23.56 38.03
C ALA A 257 -5.15 -25.09 38.17
N ALA A 258 -4.15 -25.81 37.65
CA ALA A 258 -4.13 -27.27 37.71
C ALA A 258 -4.01 -27.78 39.17
N THR A 259 -4.75 -28.84 39.49
CA THR A 259 -4.76 -29.41 40.85
C THR A 259 -3.48 -30.22 41.10
N ALA A 260 -2.70 -29.84 42.13
CA ALA A 260 -1.45 -30.50 42.49
C ALA A 260 -1.65 -31.97 42.92
N GLY A 261 -0.73 -32.86 42.54
CA GLY A 261 -0.73 -34.27 42.95
C GLY A 261 -1.57 -35.22 42.08
N ASN A 262 -2.11 -34.78 40.94
CA ASN A 262 -2.77 -35.68 40.00
C ASN A 262 -1.74 -36.52 39.20
N PRO A 263 -1.77 -37.86 39.23
CA PRO A 263 -0.84 -38.71 38.47
C PRO A 263 -0.96 -38.57 36.94
N GLN A 264 -2.06 -38.00 36.42
CA GLN A 264 -2.20 -37.65 35.00
C GLN A 264 -1.55 -36.29 34.65
N ALA A 265 -1.14 -35.49 35.64
CA ALA A 265 -0.49 -34.18 35.43
C ALA A 265 1.01 -34.31 35.12
N SER A 266 1.70 -35.34 35.61
CA SER A 266 3.15 -35.49 35.41
C SER A 266 3.55 -36.11 34.06
N SER A 267 2.64 -36.81 33.36
CA SER A 267 2.91 -37.39 32.04
C SER A 267 2.45 -36.53 30.86
N ALA A 268 1.87 -35.35 31.12
CA ALA A 268 1.30 -34.46 30.10
C ALA A 268 2.05 -33.13 29.94
N CYS A 269 3.09 -32.87 30.73
CA CYS A 269 3.89 -31.64 30.64
C CYS A 269 4.76 -31.65 29.39
N ILE A 270 4.62 -30.61 28.57
CA ILE A 270 5.38 -30.45 27.33
C ILE A 270 6.54 -29.50 27.61
N ALA A 271 7.77 -29.92 27.30
CA ALA A 271 8.94 -29.04 27.41
C ALA A 271 8.87 -27.89 26.39
N ARG A 272 9.34 -26.70 26.76
CA ARG A 272 9.46 -25.58 25.81
C ARG A 272 10.57 -25.86 24.81
N VAL A 273 10.23 -25.74 23.53
CA VAL A 273 11.18 -25.73 22.43
C VAL A 273 11.03 -24.38 21.75
N THR A 274 12.00 -23.50 21.99
CA THR A 274 12.01 -22.15 21.40
C THR A 274 12.52 -22.23 19.97
N GLY A 275 11.83 -21.57 19.04
CA GLY A 275 12.27 -21.47 17.66
C GLY A 275 11.27 -20.74 16.77
N CYS A 276 11.66 -20.47 15.54
CA CYS A 276 10.74 -19.87 14.58
C CYS A 276 9.70 -20.89 14.13
N MET A 277 8.42 -20.60 14.33
CA MET A 277 7.30 -21.45 13.92
C MET A 277 6.74 -21.09 12.54
N SER A 278 7.31 -20.09 11.86
CA SER A 278 6.90 -19.68 10.52
C SER A 278 7.55 -20.56 9.45
N PRO A 279 6.80 -21.32 8.64
CA PRO A 279 7.36 -22.21 7.61
C PRO A 279 8.10 -21.49 6.47
N THR A 280 7.90 -20.18 6.32
CA THR A 280 8.55 -19.36 5.30
C THR A 280 9.84 -18.70 5.78
N ALA A 281 10.22 -18.89 7.05
CA ALA A 281 11.47 -18.40 7.60
C ALA A 281 12.64 -19.34 7.27
N LEU A 282 13.84 -18.76 7.11
CA LEU A 282 15.09 -19.47 6.86
C LEU A 282 15.51 -20.36 8.04
N ASN A 283 15.14 -19.97 9.26
CA ASN A 283 15.43 -20.68 10.50
C ASN A 283 14.19 -21.37 11.09
N TYR A 284 13.24 -21.77 10.24
CA TYR A 284 12.05 -22.53 10.65
C TYR A 284 12.46 -23.79 11.44
N ASN A 285 11.82 -23.98 12.60
CA ASN A 285 11.99 -25.15 13.44
C ASN A 285 10.64 -25.86 13.62
N SER A 286 10.47 -27.01 12.98
CA SER A 286 9.25 -27.81 13.06
C SER A 286 8.95 -28.39 14.44
N ASN A 287 9.96 -28.44 15.32
CA ASN A 287 9.80 -28.91 16.69
C ASN A 287 9.51 -27.78 17.68
N ALA A 288 9.53 -26.51 17.24
CA ALA A 288 9.26 -25.38 18.10
C ALA A 288 7.80 -25.34 18.53
N ASN A 289 7.58 -25.11 19.81
CA ASN A 289 6.27 -24.84 20.39
C ASN A 289 6.22 -23.49 21.11
N THR A 290 7.35 -22.79 21.23
CA THR A 290 7.45 -21.48 21.87
C THR A 290 8.08 -20.51 20.88
N GLY A 291 7.44 -19.35 20.70
CA GLY A 291 7.86 -18.33 19.75
C GLY A 291 9.29 -17.88 19.97
N GLY A 292 10.13 -18.07 18.95
CA GLY A 292 11.48 -17.53 18.86
C GLY A 292 11.64 -16.52 17.72
N THR A 293 12.84 -15.98 17.58
CA THR A 293 13.16 -15.05 16.48
C THR A 293 13.11 -15.76 15.13
N CYS A 294 12.44 -15.14 14.16
CA CYS A 294 12.38 -15.61 12.78
C CYS A 294 13.28 -14.76 11.87
N THR A 295 14.07 -15.40 11.01
CA THR A 295 14.81 -14.75 9.93
C THR A 295 14.18 -15.07 8.59
N TYR A 296 13.86 -14.06 7.81
CA TYR A 296 13.24 -14.20 6.50
C TYR A 296 14.21 -13.82 5.38
N ALA A 297 14.08 -14.49 4.24
CA ALA A 297 14.75 -14.03 3.03
C ALA A 297 14.12 -12.71 2.57
N VAL A 298 14.96 -11.73 2.28
CA VAL A 298 14.54 -10.44 1.73
C VAL A 298 14.95 -10.41 0.26
N ASN A 299 13.96 -10.59 -0.61
CA ASN A 299 14.14 -10.44 -2.05
C ASN A 299 14.23 -8.95 -2.38
N GLY A 300 15.28 -8.54 -3.10
CA GLY A 300 15.45 -7.16 -3.51
C GLY A 300 16.65 -6.98 -4.43
N CYS A 301 16.90 -5.75 -4.86
CA CYS A 301 18.11 -5.45 -5.62
C CYS A 301 19.29 -5.22 -4.67
N ALA A 302 20.28 -6.11 -4.69
CA ALA A 302 21.50 -5.95 -3.88
C ALA A 302 22.59 -5.08 -4.56
N ASP A 303 22.35 -4.58 -5.78
CA ASP A 303 23.32 -3.74 -6.50
C ASP A 303 23.23 -2.28 -6.01
N SER A 304 24.31 -1.78 -5.40
CA SER A 304 24.40 -0.41 -4.88
C SER A 304 24.31 0.70 -5.94
N THR A 305 24.50 0.36 -7.22
CA THR A 305 24.39 1.29 -8.35
C THR A 305 22.96 1.38 -8.89
N ALA A 306 22.08 0.46 -8.51
CA ALA A 306 20.67 0.50 -8.86
C ALA A 306 19.96 1.61 -8.07
N THR A 307 19.03 2.31 -8.72
CA THR A 307 18.14 3.27 -8.04
C THR A 307 17.22 2.61 -7.02
N THR A 308 17.08 1.28 -7.09
CA THR A 308 16.27 0.47 -6.17
C THR A 308 17.10 -0.45 -5.31
N PHE A 309 18.36 -0.10 -5.09
CA PHE A 309 19.21 -0.76 -4.12
C PHE A 309 18.50 -0.91 -2.77
N MET A 310 18.42 -2.15 -2.29
CA MET A 310 17.90 -2.52 -1.00
C MET A 310 19.02 -3.10 -0.16
N ALA A 311 19.58 -2.30 0.77
CA ALA A 311 20.64 -2.76 1.66
C ALA A 311 20.24 -3.97 2.52
N ALA A 312 18.95 -4.12 2.81
CA ALA A 312 18.40 -5.26 3.56
C ALA A 312 18.20 -6.53 2.70
N ALA A 313 18.42 -6.49 1.38
CA ALA A 313 18.21 -7.64 0.51
C ALA A 313 19.24 -8.74 0.80
N THR A 314 18.74 -9.90 1.24
CA THR A 314 19.56 -11.11 1.43
C THR A 314 19.58 -11.99 0.19
N VAL A 315 18.65 -11.77 -0.74
CA VAL A 315 18.55 -12.46 -2.03
C VAL A 315 18.47 -11.42 -3.14
N HIS A 316 19.49 -11.41 -4.01
CA HIS A 316 19.52 -10.53 -5.16
C HIS A 316 18.54 -10.99 -6.24
N VAL A 317 17.61 -10.12 -6.63
CA VAL A 317 16.63 -10.36 -7.70
C VAL A 317 16.80 -9.29 -8.78
N GLN A 318 17.45 -9.67 -9.90
CA GLN A 318 17.80 -8.75 -10.99
C GLN A 318 16.59 -8.00 -11.56
N SER A 319 15.42 -8.64 -11.63
CA SER A 319 14.19 -8.01 -12.14
C SER A 319 13.64 -6.89 -11.24
N LEU A 320 14.13 -6.78 -10.00
CA LEU A 320 13.81 -5.69 -9.07
C LEU A 320 14.86 -4.56 -9.10
N CYS A 321 15.93 -4.72 -9.86
CA CYS A 321 16.94 -3.67 -10.07
C CYS A 321 16.48 -2.71 -11.17
N ALA A 322 16.41 -1.42 -10.86
CA ALA A 322 16.25 -0.35 -11.83
C ALA A 322 17.48 0.56 -11.83
N TYR A 323 17.81 1.13 -12.99
CA TYR A 323 18.96 2.01 -13.17
C TYR A 323 18.52 3.32 -13.80
N SER A 324 19.12 4.42 -13.37
CA SER A 324 18.95 5.72 -14.01
C SER A 324 19.84 5.80 -15.25
N ILE A 325 19.21 5.92 -16.41
CA ILE A 325 19.85 6.29 -17.67
C ILE A 325 19.50 7.76 -17.88
N LEU A 326 20.47 8.63 -17.66
CA LEU A 326 20.30 10.07 -17.82
C LEU A 326 20.26 10.44 -19.30
N GLY A 327 19.38 11.35 -19.68
CA GLY A 327 19.32 11.87 -21.05
C GLY A 327 18.18 12.86 -21.25
N CYS A 328 17.94 13.28 -22.49
CA CYS A 328 16.78 14.08 -22.83
C CYS A 328 15.63 13.16 -23.28
N THR A 329 14.51 13.16 -22.56
CA THR A 329 13.30 12.44 -22.98
C THR A 329 12.19 13.41 -23.39
N THR A 330 12.49 14.68 -23.65
CA THR A 330 11.48 15.64 -24.11
C THR A 330 11.11 15.39 -25.58
N PRO A 331 9.85 15.02 -25.89
CA PRO A 331 9.41 14.85 -27.27
C PRO A 331 9.66 16.13 -28.08
N GLY A 332 10.28 16.01 -29.26
CA GLY A 332 10.62 17.15 -30.11
C GLY A 332 11.97 17.82 -29.80
N ALA A 333 12.73 17.34 -28.82
CA ALA A 333 14.16 17.69 -28.72
C ALA A 333 14.96 16.97 -29.82
N ARG A 334 15.97 17.65 -30.38
CA ARG A 334 16.84 17.11 -31.44
C ARG A 334 17.67 15.90 -31.00
N ASN A 335 17.99 15.83 -29.71
CA ASN A 335 18.72 14.73 -29.09
C ASN A 335 17.85 13.90 -28.15
N PHE A 336 16.55 13.82 -28.47
CA PHE A 336 15.62 12.94 -27.77
C PHE A 336 16.15 11.50 -27.72
N ASN A 337 16.28 10.97 -26.50
CA ASN A 337 16.70 9.63 -26.21
C ASN A 337 15.53 8.86 -25.57
N PRO A 338 14.83 7.98 -26.33
CA PRO A 338 13.73 7.19 -25.79
C PRO A 338 14.17 6.13 -24.78
N SER A 339 15.47 5.81 -24.70
CA SER A 339 16.02 4.84 -23.75
C SER A 339 16.42 5.46 -22.42
N ALA A 340 16.43 6.80 -22.30
CA ALA A 340 16.69 7.45 -21.02
C ALA A 340 15.52 7.23 -20.05
N THR A 341 15.85 6.87 -18.81
CA THR A 341 14.87 6.63 -17.74
C THR A 341 14.69 7.84 -16.84
N VAL A 342 15.56 8.86 -16.97
CA VAL A 342 15.49 10.14 -16.27
C VAL A 342 15.80 11.27 -17.24
N ASN A 343 14.83 12.17 -17.41
CA ASN A 343 14.93 13.39 -18.19
C ASN A 343 15.79 14.40 -17.45
N VAL A 344 16.86 14.85 -18.10
CA VAL A 344 17.71 15.93 -17.64
C VAL A 344 17.50 17.10 -18.60
N PRO A 345 16.66 18.10 -18.27
CA PRO A 345 16.29 19.16 -19.20
C PRO A 345 17.48 19.94 -19.78
N SER A 346 18.56 20.11 -19.01
CA SER A 346 19.77 20.80 -19.46
C SER A 346 20.55 20.02 -20.53
N LEU A 347 20.30 18.73 -20.70
CA LEU A 347 20.87 17.94 -21.78
C LEU A 347 20.04 18.07 -23.06
N CYS A 348 18.81 18.58 -23.02
CA CYS A 348 17.96 18.69 -24.20
C CYS A 348 18.43 19.80 -25.13
N ALA A 349 18.55 19.48 -26.42
CA ALA A 349 18.84 20.42 -27.48
C ALA A 349 17.57 20.66 -28.32
N TYR A 350 17.20 21.92 -28.50
CA TYR A 350 16.03 22.30 -29.30
C TYR A 350 16.43 23.02 -30.58
N ASP A 351 15.45 23.14 -31.46
CA ASP A 351 15.55 23.98 -32.65
C ASP A 351 15.56 25.45 -32.23
N VAL A 352 16.55 26.18 -32.73
CA VAL A 352 16.66 27.63 -32.57
C VAL A 352 16.59 28.20 -33.97
N SER A 353 15.48 28.85 -34.28
CA SER A 353 15.27 29.41 -35.62
C SER A 353 15.77 30.84 -35.69
N GLY A 354 16.40 31.20 -36.82
CA GLY A 354 16.87 32.55 -37.08
C GLY A 354 17.89 32.58 -38.20
N CYS A 355 18.31 33.78 -38.59
CA CYS A 355 19.40 33.93 -39.55
C CYS A 355 20.75 33.75 -38.83
N PRO A 356 21.71 32.97 -39.37
CA PRO A 356 23.04 32.82 -38.79
C PRO A 356 24.01 33.95 -39.14
N ASP A 357 23.63 34.87 -40.05
CA ASP A 357 24.45 36.02 -40.46
C ASP A 357 24.36 37.15 -39.42
N PRO A 358 25.46 37.55 -38.76
CA PRO A 358 25.47 38.60 -37.74
C PRO A 358 25.11 40.00 -38.27
N THR A 359 25.08 40.19 -39.59
CA THR A 359 24.70 41.46 -40.23
C THR A 359 23.21 41.55 -40.56
N ALA A 360 22.45 40.46 -40.39
CA ALA A 360 21.01 40.43 -40.63
C ALA A 360 20.23 41.00 -39.44
N SER A 361 19.11 41.67 -39.72
CA SER A 361 18.20 42.22 -38.71
C SER A 361 17.48 41.13 -37.92
N ASN A 362 17.34 39.92 -38.46
CA ASN A 362 16.80 38.74 -37.78
C ASN A 362 17.88 37.72 -37.38
N TYR A 363 19.10 38.21 -37.11
CA TYR A 363 20.21 37.38 -36.62
C TYR A 363 19.86 36.71 -35.28
N VAL A 364 20.15 35.42 -35.17
CA VAL A 364 20.07 34.68 -33.91
C VAL A 364 21.35 33.87 -33.71
N ALA A 365 22.10 34.19 -32.66
CA ALA A 365 23.29 33.45 -32.28
C ALA A 365 22.95 31.99 -31.94
N GLY A 366 23.67 31.04 -32.54
CA GLY A 366 23.41 29.61 -32.34
C GLY A 366 22.16 29.08 -33.06
N ALA A 367 21.61 29.84 -34.01
CA ALA A 367 20.56 29.37 -34.90
C ALA A 367 21.00 28.07 -35.59
N ASN A 368 20.18 27.04 -35.45
CA ASN A 368 20.41 25.72 -36.04
C ASN A 368 19.30 25.33 -37.02
N VAL A 369 18.23 26.13 -37.09
CA VAL A 369 17.24 26.13 -38.16
C VAL A 369 17.33 27.48 -38.86
N ALA A 370 18.04 27.50 -40.00
CA ALA A 370 18.27 28.74 -40.74
C ALA A 370 16.96 29.27 -41.33
N THR A 371 16.64 30.53 -41.06
CA THR A 371 15.57 31.28 -41.73
C THR A 371 16.15 32.23 -42.76
N ALA A 372 15.31 32.71 -43.69
CA ALA A 372 15.73 33.72 -44.65
C ALA A 372 16.23 34.98 -43.92
N CYS A 373 17.45 35.40 -44.22
CA CYS A 373 18.06 36.58 -43.63
C CYS A 373 17.41 37.85 -44.18
N THR A 374 16.90 38.69 -43.28
CA THR A 374 16.35 39.99 -43.63
C THR A 374 17.38 41.03 -43.24
N TYR A 375 17.89 41.76 -44.23
CA TYR A 375 18.75 42.90 -43.98
C TYR A 375 17.87 44.15 -44.00
N SER A 376 18.02 45.00 -43.00
CA SER A 376 17.52 46.37 -43.08
C SER A 376 18.34 47.08 -44.15
N VAL A 377 17.92 46.95 -45.41
CA VAL A 377 18.36 47.89 -46.44
C VAL A 377 17.79 49.22 -45.99
N ALA A 378 18.64 50.15 -45.61
CA ALA A 378 18.23 51.54 -45.45
C ALA A 378 17.56 51.93 -46.77
N VAL A 379 16.24 51.95 -46.83
CA VAL A 379 15.52 52.48 -47.98
C VAL A 379 15.77 53.98 -47.91
N PRO A 380 16.52 54.60 -48.83
CA PRO A 380 16.58 56.05 -48.89
C PRO A 380 15.17 56.52 -49.27
N GLY A 381 14.43 57.07 -48.30
CA GLY A 381 13.17 57.75 -48.53
C GLY A 381 13.40 59.25 -48.77
N CYS A 382 12.60 59.87 -49.64
CA CYS A 382 12.68 61.29 -49.95
C CYS A 382 12.22 62.20 -48.79
N MET A 383 12.86 63.38 -48.75
CA MET A 383 12.60 64.51 -47.85
C MET A 383 11.26 65.19 -48.17
N SER A 384 10.29 65.17 -47.27
CA SER A 384 9.19 66.14 -47.27
C SER A 384 8.79 66.50 -45.82
N PRO A 385 8.58 67.78 -45.49
CA PRO A 385 9.09 68.37 -44.25
C PRO A 385 8.15 68.34 -43.04
N VAL A 386 7.24 67.35 -42.89
CA VAL A 386 6.24 67.41 -41.79
C VAL A 386 5.97 66.07 -41.06
N ALA A 387 6.88 65.11 -41.05
CA ALA A 387 6.76 63.93 -40.17
C ALA A 387 7.78 63.99 -39.02
N VAL A 388 7.30 64.04 -37.78
CA VAL A 388 8.11 64.04 -36.54
C VAL A 388 8.25 62.61 -36.00
N ASN A 389 9.48 62.27 -35.62
CA ASN A 389 9.82 61.16 -34.72
C ASN A 389 9.38 61.46 -33.29
#